data_AF-A0A9D2NRE2-F1
#
_entry.id   AF-A0A9D2NRE2-F1
#
_cell.length_a   1.000
_cell.length_b   1.000
_cell.length_c   1.000
_cell.angle_alpha   90.00
_cell.angle_beta   90.00
_cell.angle_gamma   90.00
#
_symmetry.space_group_name_H-M   'P 1'
#
loop_
_entity.id
_entity.type
_entity.pdbx_description
1 polymer ?
#
loop_
_entity_poly.entity_id
_entity_poly.type
_entity_poly.pdbx_seq_one_letter_code
_entity_poly.pdbx_strand_id
1 'polypeptide(L)'
;ANINSYVPSTVEGLADKLADAQAAMNATTQEEIDAAAAVLREARLNARTKADVSALEELIAYVNSLELSAYTSASAQPVIQDLARAKAMLANEEVTQEEVNGMIASLRSSVDNLVEVSAESTTTAESDTTNTAAAMQTGMFAGLLAASSGLVFMMRRRRQSK
;
A
#
# COMPACT_ATOMS: atom_id res chain seq x y z
N ALA A 1 -9.98 -30.87 -8.45
CA ALA A 1 -9.60 -29.45 -8.30
C ALA A 1 -8.09 -29.34 -8.54
N ASN A 2 -7.62 -28.23 -9.11
CA ASN A 2 -6.19 -27.97 -9.27
C ASN A 2 -5.63 -27.47 -7.92
N ILE A 3 -4.47 -27.96 -7.47
CA ILE A 3 -3.83 -27.52 -6.22
C ILE A 3 -3.54 -26.01 -6.24
N ASN A 4 -3.32 -25.42 -7.42
CA ASN A 4 -3.08 -23.99 -7.60
C ASN A 4 -4.30 -23.11 -7.30
N SER A 5 -5.49 -23.70 -7.17
CA SER A 5 -6.71 -23.01 -6.74
C SER A 5 -6.81 -22.86 -5.22
N TYR A 6 -5.86 -23.40 -4.47
CA TYR A 6 -5.80 -23.35 -3.02
C TYR A 6 -4.68 -22.42 -2.54
N VAL A 7 -4.85 -21.91 -1.33
CA VAL A 7 -3.84 -21.11 -0.62
C VAL A 7 -2.63 -22.02 -0.34
N PRO A 8 -1.43 -21.68 -0.81
CA PRO A 8 -0.25 -22.56 -0.75
C PRO A 8 0.03 -23.13 0.65
N SER A 9 -0.01 -22.28 1.68
CA SER A 9 0.22 -22.70 3.07
C SER A 9 -0.77 -23.78 3.55
N THR A 10 -1.99 -23.80 3.03
CA THR A 10 -3.05 -24.73 3.49
C THR A 10 -2.99 -26.12 2.84
N VAL A 11 -2.22 -26.26 1.77
CA VAL A 11 -2.03 -27.52 1.03
C VAL A 11 -0.59 -28.04 1.09
N GLU A 12 0.23 -27.45 1.97
CA GLU A 12 1.62 -27.86 2.17
C GLU A 12 1.73 -29.34 2.59
N GLY A 13 2.55 -30.09 1.86
CA GLY A 13 2.75 -31.52 2.08
C GLY A 13 1.49 -32.37 1.90
N LEU A 14 0.45 -31.87 1.22
CA LEU A 14 -0.74 -32.67 0.90
C LEU A 14 -0.39 -33.82 -0.06
N ALA A 15 0.57 -33.60 -0.97
CA ALA A 15 1.08 -34.63 -1.87
C ALA A 15 1.73 -35.80 -1.10
N ASP A 16 2.55 -35.47 -0.09
CA ASP A 16 3.22 -36.49 0.75
C ASP A 16 2.19 -37.29 1.56
N LYS A 17 1.24 -36.60 2.19
CA LYS A 17 0.15 -37.27 2.95
C LYS A 17 -0.71 -38.16 2.06
N LEU A 18 -0.89 -37.80 0.79
CA LEU A 18 -1.57 -38.63 -0.18
C LEU A 18 -0.72 -39.86 -0.55
N ALA A 19 0.59 -39.71 -0.72
CA ALA A 19 1.50 -40.82 -0.96
C ALA A 19 1.55 -41.79 0.25
N ASP A 20 1.57 -41.27 1.48
CA ASP A 20 1.52 -42.07 2.71
C ASP A 20 0.21 -42.86 2.80
N ALA A 21 -0.92 -42.22 2.49
CA ALA A 21 -2.21 -42.90 2.44
C ALA A 21 -2.26 -44.00 1.37
N GLN A 22 -1.63 -43.79 0.21
CA GLN A 22 -1.51 -44.81 -0.83
C GLN A 22 -0.61 -45.98 -0.38
N ALA A 23 0.50 -45.70 0.30
CA ALA A 23 1.38 -46.72 0.85
C ALA A 23 0.67 -47.57 1.91
N ALA A 24 -0.12 -46.93 2.78
CA ALA A 24 -0.91 -47.60 3.81
C ALA A 24 -1.96 -48.58 3.25
N MET A 25 -2.35 -48.48 1.96
CA MET A 25 -3.24 -49.47 1.34
C MET A 25 -2.65 -50.88 1.30
N ASN A 26 -1.32 -51.02 1.45
CA ASN A 26 -0.62 -52.30 1.54
C ASN A 26 -0.23 -52.66 2.99
N ALA A 27 -0.69 -51.90 3.98
CA ALA A 27 -0.38 -52.13 5.39
C ALA A 27 -1.00 -53.43 5.91
N THR A 28 -0.38 -53.99 6.95
CA THR A 28 -0.82 -55.27 7.54
C THR A 28 -1.85 -55.09 8.65
N THR A 29 -2.01 -53.86 9.15
CA THR A 29 -2.94 -53.54 10.24
C THR A 29 -3.95 -52.47 9.82
N GLN A 30 -5.16 -52.58 10.36
CA GLN A 30 -6.20 -51.57 10.15
C GLN A 30 -5.84 -50.23 10.80
N GLU A 31 -5.09 -50.27 11.91
CA GLU A 31 -4.66 -49.08 12.64
C GLU A 31 -3.78 -48.16 11.76
N GLU A 32 -2.85 -48.73 10.98
CA GLU A 32 -2.02 -47.97 10.04
C GLU A 32 -2.85 -47.33 8.91
N ILE A 33 -3.84 -48.06 8.39
CA ILE A 33 -4.78 -47.55 7.38
C ILE A 33 -5.60 -46.39 7.94
N ASP A 34 -6.14 -46.55 9.14
CA ASP A 34 -7.00 -45.56 9.79
C ASP A 34 -6.20 -44.29 10.14
N ALA A 35 -4.96 -44.44 10.60
CA ALA A 35 -4.06 -43.34 10.89
C ALA A 35 -3.75 -42.52 9.63
N ALA A 36 -3.35 -43.18 8.53
CA ALA A 36 -3.05 -42.48 7.28
C ALA A 36 -4.31 -41.80 6.69
N ALA A 37 -5.47 -42.46 6.79
CA ALA A 37 -6.74 -41.88 6.39
C ALA A 37 -7.15 -40.68 7.25
N ALA A 38 -6.86 -40.69 8.55
CA ALA A 38 -7.07 -39.56 9.46
C ALA A 38 -6.23 -38.34 9.05
N VAL A 39 -4.94 -38.53 8.86
CA VAL A 39 -3.99 -37.47 8.46
C VAL A 39 -4.41 -36.83 7.13
N LEU A 40 -4.71 -37.64 6.11
CA LEU A 40 -5.13 -37.11 4.80
C LEU A 40 -6.47 -36.36 4.89
N ARG A 41 -7.41 -36.86 5.68
CA ARG A 41 -8.72 -36.22 5.88
C ARG A 41 -8.56 -34.86 6.56
N GLU A 42 -7.74 -34.77 7.60
CA GLU A 42 -7.45 -33.52 8.30
C GLU A 42 -6.81 -32.50 7.35
N ALA A 43 -5.78 -32.90 6.59
CA ALA A 43 -5.14 -32.03 5.61
C ALA A 43 -6.14 -31.49 4.57
N ARG A 44 -7.05 -32.36 4.07
CA ARG A 44 -8.12 -31.94 3.16
C ARG A 44 -9.09 -30.94 3.80
N LEU A 45 -9.41 -31.09 5.08
CA LEU A 45 -10.31 -30.17 5.81
C LEU A 45 -9.66 -28.81 6.07
N ASN A 46 -8.34 -28.76 6.17
CA ASN A 46 -7.56 -27.54 6.37
C ASN A 46 -7.30 -26.77 5.07
N ALA A 47 -7.35 -27.44 3.90
CA ALA A 47 -7.22 -26.79 2.61
C ALA A 47 -8.24 -25.63 2.42
N ARG A 48 -7.77 -24.47 1.97
CA ARG A 48 -8.58 -23.29 1.68
C ARG A 48 -8.38 -22.85 0.24
N THR A 49 -9.47 -22.48 -0.44
CA THR A 49 -9.40 -21.90 -1.79
C THR A 49 -8.81 -20.49 -1.71
N LYS A 50 -8.09 -20.07 -2.76
CA LYS A 50 -7.64 -18.68 -2.89
C LYS A 50 -8.83 -17.72 -2.89
N ALA A 51 -8.61 -16.49 -2.42
CA ALA A 51 -9.61 -15.44 -2.51
C ALA A 51 -9.94 -15.11 -3.98
N ASP A 52 -11.19 -14.70 -4.23
CA ASP A 52 -11.59 -14.13 -5.50
C ASP A 52 -11.19 -12.65 -5.55
N VAL A 53 -10.31 -12.34 -6.51
CA VAL A 53 -9.74 -10.99 -6.72
C VAL A 53 -10.31 -10.27 -7.93
N SER A 54 -11.24 -10.89 -8.67
CA SER A 54 -11.77 -10.35 -9.94
C SER A 54 -12.29 -8.91 -9.80
N ALA A 55 -13.09 -8.64 -8.77
CA ALA A 55 -13.62 -7.31 -8.50
C ALA A 55 -12.53 -6.28 -8.13
N LEU A 56 -11.42 -6.71 -7.52
CA LEU A 56 -10.28 -5.84 -7.23
C LEU A 56 -9.49 -5.53 -8.50
N GLU A 57 -9.28 -6.51 -9.38
CA GLU A 57 -8.65 -6.33 -10.69
C GLU A 57 -9.44 -5.35 -11.57
N GLU A 58 -10.76 -5.49 -11.62
CA GLU A 58 -11.66 -4.58 -12.34
C GLU A 58 -11.55 -3.14 -11.81
N LEU A 59 -11.53 -2.97 -10.48
CA LEU A 59 -11.38 -1.66 -9.87
C LEU A 59 -10.00 -1.04 -10.16
N ILE A 60 -8.93 -1.84 -10.10
CA ILE A 60 -7.58 -1.41 -10.47
C ILE A 60 -7.56 -0.95 -11.94
N ALA A 61 -8.19 -1.70 -12.85
CA ALA A 61 -8.28 -1.33 -14.26
C ALA A 61 -9.01 0.01 -14.45
N TYR A 62 -10.14 0.20 -13.77
CA TYR A 62 -10.86 1.48 -13.76
C TYR A 62 -9.97 2.63 -13.25
N VAL A 63 -9.30 2.46 -12.10
CA VAL A 63 -8.43 3.50 -11.53
C VAL A 63 -7.25 3.83 -12.44
N ASN A 64 -6.63 2.84 -13.10
CA ASN A 64 -5.57 3.09 -14.07
C ASN A 64 -6.06 3.84 -15.32
N SER A 65 -7.37 3.83 -15.61
CA SER A 65 -7.96 4.59 -16.72
C SER A 65 -8.28 6.05 -16.37
N LEU A 66 -8.18 6.43 -15.08
CA LEU A 66 -8.40 7.80 -14.65
C LEU A 66 -7.20 8.69 -14.97
N GLU A 67 -7.47 9.87 -15.52
CA GLU A 67 -6.49 10.93 -15.70
C GLU A 67 -6.28 11.67 -14.36
N LEU A 68 -5.44 11.11 -13.48
CA LEU A 68 -5.24 11.65 -12.12
C LEU A 68 -4.70 13.09 -12.11
N SER A 69 -4.12 13.58 -13.20
CA SER A 69 -3.70 14.99 -13.33
C SER A 69 -4.86 15.98 -13.41
N ALA A 70 -6.09 15.52 -13.68
CA ALA A 70 -7.29 16.35 -13.61
C ALA A 70 -7.75 16.63 -12.17
N TYR A 71 -7.12 16.00 -11.18
CA TYR A 71 -7.48 16.11 -9.77
C TYR A 71 -6.37 16.76 -8.94
N THR A 72 -6.74 17.31 -7.79
CA THR A 72 -5.79 17.91 -6.85
C THR A 72 -4.85 16.83 -6.30
N SER A 73 -3.58 17.18 -6.14
CA SER A 73 -2.56 16.25 -5.62
C SER A 73 -2.94 15.66 -4.25
N ALA A 74 -3.58 16.46 -3.39
CA ALA A 74 -4.03 16.01 -2.07
C ALA A 74 -5.06 14.88 -2.16
N SER A 75 -6.03 14.99 -3.09
CA SER A 75 -7.07 13.98 -3.29
C SER A 75 -6.58 12.75 -4.08
N ALA A 76 -5.61 12.93 -4.99
CA ALA A 76 -5.05 11.83 -5.77
C ALA A 76 -4.06 10.96 -4.98
N GLN A 77 -3.39 11.53 -3.98
CA GLN A 77 -2.35 10.84 -3.21
C GLN A 77 -2.83 9.57 -2.47
N PRO A 78 -4.02 9.53 -1.83
CA PRO A 78 -4.59 8.30 -1.29
C PRO A 78 -4.88 7.24 -2.36
N VAL A 79 -5.41 7.63 -3.53
CA VAL A 79 -5.69 6.71 -4.65
C VAL A 79 -4.39 6.03 -5.12
N ILE A 80 -3.30 6.79 -5.26
CA ILE A 80 -2.00 6.25 -5.67
C ILE A 80 -1.48 5.21 -4.65
N GLN A 81 -1.59 5.51 -3.36
CA GLN A 81 -1.17 4.59 -2.30
C GLN A 81 -2.02 3.32 -2.29
N ASP A 82 -3.33 3.45 -2.37
CA ASP A 82 -4.26 2.32 -2.35
C ASP A 82 -4.12 1.46 -3.59
N LEU A 83 -3.88 2.06 -4.75
CA LEU A 83 -3.56 1.35 -5.99
C LEU A 83 -2.28 0.52 -5.84
N ALA A 84 -1.23 1.06 -5.20
CA ALA A 84 0.01 0.32 -4.96
C ALA A 84 -0.22 -0.86 -3.99
N ARG A 85 -0.97 -0.64 -2.90
CA ARG A 85 -1.34 -1.71 -1.95
C ARG A 85 -2.18 -2.79 -2.62
N ALA A 86 -3.14 -2.41 -3.45
CA ALA A 86 -3.98 -3.33 -4.20
C ALA A 86 -3.17 -4.19 -5.18
N LYS A 87 -2.23 -3.58 -5.92
CA LYS A 87 -1.33 -4.33 -6.82
C LYS A 87 -0.41 -5.29 -6.07
N ALA A 88 0.12 -4.90 -4.90
CA ALA A 88 0.91 -5.79 -4.06
C ALA A 88 0.07 -6.97 -3.53
N MET A 89 -1.19 -6.72 -3.19
CA MET A 89 -2.13 -7.75 -2.73
C MET A 89 -2.42 -8.79 -3.84
N LEU A 90 -2.57 -8.39 -5.10
CA LEU A 90 -2.77 -9.34 -6.22
C LEU A 90 -1.59 -10.31 -6.41
N ALA A 91 -0.38 -9.93 -6.00
CA ALA A 91 0.79 -10.80 -6.06
C ALA A 91 0.91 -11.75 -4.86
N ASN A 92 0.09 -11.55 -3.82
CA ASN A 92 0.10 -12.38 -2.63
C ASN A 92 -0.89 -13.55 -2.78
N GLU A 93 -0.39 -14.78 -2.77
CA GLU A 93 -1.22 -15.98 -2.89
C GLU A 93 -1.92 -16.38 -1.58
N GLU A 94 -1.56 -15.72 -0.48
CA GLU A 94 -2.05 -15.99 0.88
C GLU A 94 -3.17 -15.02 1.30
N VAL A 95 -3.63 -14.13 0.41
CA VAL A 95 -4.66 -13.15 0.77
C VAL A 95 -5.98 -13.83 1.09
N THR A 96 -6.63 -13.32 2.13
CA THR A 96 -7.97 -13.72 2.52
C THR A 96 -9.02 -12.91 1.76
N GLN A 97 -10.24 -13.44 1.68
CA GLN A 97 -11.34 -12.71 1.04
C GLN A 97 -11.68 -11.43 1.79
N GLU A 98 -11.53 -11.44 3.11
CA GLU A 98 -11.73 -10.29 3.98
C GLU A 98 -10.74 -9.16 3.66
N GLU A 99 -9.46 -9.49 3.47
CA GLU A 99 -8.43 -8.51 3.07
C GLU A 99 -8.71 -7.94 1.68
N VAL A 100 -9.08 -8.78 0.72
CA VAL A 100 -9.47 -8.34 -0.64
C VAL A 100 -10.66 -7.39 -0.57
N ASN A 101 -11.71 -7.76 0.16
CA ASN A 101 -12.90 -6.91 0.33
C ASN A 101 -12.55 -5.57 1.00
N GLY A 102 -11.67 -5.59 2.01
CA GLY A 102 -11.19 -4.39 2.67
C GLY A 102 -10.38 -3.47 1.75
N MET A 103 -9.53 -4.05 0.89
CA MET A 103 -8.77 -3.30 -0.11
C MET A 103 -9.69 -2.69 -1.17
N ILE A 104 -10.69 -3.45 -1.65
CA ILE A 104 -11.72 -2.93 -2.56
C ILE A 104 -12.43 -1.73 -1.94
N ALA A 105 -12.88 -1.84 -0.67
CA ALA A 105 -13.57 -0.75 0.02
C ALA A 105 -12.67 0.49 0.19
N SER A 106 -11.40 0.29 0.56
CA SER A 106 -10.43 1.38 0.71
C SER A 106 -10.17 2.10 -0.61
N LEU A 107 -9.86 1.36 -1.68
CA LEU A 107 -9.57 1.94 -2.99
C LEU A 107 -10.80 2.67 -3.57
N ARG A 108 -12.01 2.11 -3.44
CA ARG A 108 -13.25 2.81 -3.82
C ARG A 108 -13.43 4.10 -3.06
N SER A 109 -13.27 4.08 -1.74
CA SER A 109 -13.40 5.29 -0.92
C SER A 109 -12.40 6.37 -1.30
N SER A 110 -11.14 6.01 -1.58
CA SER A 110 -10.13 6.97 -2.03
C SER A 110 -10.50 7.59 -3.38
N VAL A 111 -11.07 6.81 -4.29
CA VAL A 111 -11.53 7.29 -5.61
C VAL A 111 -12.73 8.21 -5.48
N ASP A 112 -13.71 7.87 -4.63
CA ASP A 112 -14.92 8.68 -4.40
C ASP A 112 -14.57 10.05 -3.77
N ASN A 113 -13.42 10.17 -3.11
CA ASN A 113 -12.92 11.39 -2.49
C ASN A 113 -12.00 12.23 -3.42
N LEU A 114 -11.89 11.88 -4.70
CA LEU A 114 -11.16 12.68 -5.68
C LEU A 114 -11.80 14.06 -5.86
N VAL A 115 -10.96 15.10 -5.93
CA VAL A 115 -11.40 16.50 -6.10
C VAL A 115 -10.74 17.07 -7.35
N GLU A 116 -11.55 17.49 -8.33
CA GLU A 116 -11.07 18.06 -9.58
C GLU A 116 -10.30 19.36 -9.37
N VAL A 117 -9.32 19.62 -10.24
CA VAL A 117 -8.63 20.91 -10.29
C VAL A 117 -9.59 21.94 -10.89
N SER A 118 -10.12 22.85 -10.08
CA SER A 118 -10.87 24.01 -10.58
C SER A 118 -9.93 25.08 -11.14
N ALA A 119 -10.33 25.73 -12.24
CA ALA A 119 -9.60 26.83 -12.87
C ALA A 119 -9.39 28.07 -11.96
N GLU A 120 -10.06 28.14 -10.80
CA GLU A 120 -9.88 29.20 -9.79
C GLU A 120 -8.99 28.81 -8.60
N SER A 121 -8.48 27.57 -8.53
CA SER A 121 -7.61 27.11 -7.44
C SER A 121 -6.13 27.19 -7.79
N THR A 122 -5.67 28.38 -8.20
CA THR A 122 -4.26 28.76 -8.04
C THR A 122 -4.10 29.58 -6.78
N THR A 123 -4.09 28.93 -5.61
CA THR A 123 -3.69 29.61 -4.37
C THR A 123 -2.99 28.65 -3.42
N THR A 124 -1.68 28.83 -3.37
CA THR A 124 -0.82 28.69 -2.19
C THR A 124 -0.64 27.28 -1.62
N ALA A 125 0.36 26.58 -2.16
CA ALA A 125 1.17 25.71 -1.32
C ALA A 125 1.94 26.58 -0.32
N GLU A 126 1.35 26.85 0.84
CA GLU A 126 2.11 27.23 2.03
C GLU A 126 2.37 25.95 2.81
N SER A 127 3.59 25.45 2.64
CA SER A 127 4.20 24.51 3.58
C SER A 127 4.42 25.24 4.90
N ASP A 128 3.47 25.09 5.82
CA ASP A 128 3.66 25.39 7.22
C ASP A 128 4.63 24.37 7.83
N THR A 129 5.90 24.75 7.92
CA THR A 129 6.86 24.11 8.83
C THR A 129 7.40 25.16 9.78
N THR A 130 6.57 25.53 10.76
CA THR A 130 7.05 26.22 11.96
C THR A 130 7.64 25.20 12.93
N ASN A 131 8.96 24.99 12.86
CA ASN A 131 9.81 24.72 14.02
C ASN A 131 11.29 24.82 13.61
N THR A 132 11.83 26.04 13.64
CA THR A 132 13.26 26.27 13.81
C THR A 132 13.43 27.53 14.64
N ALA A 133 13.36 27.34 15.96
CA ALA A 133 13.87 28.31 16.91
C ALA A 133 15.40 28.20 16.96
N ALA A 134 16.07 28.82 15.98
CA ALA A 134 17.38 29.45 16.12
C ALA A 134 17.95 29.78 14.73
N ALA A 135 18.50 30.99 14.63
CA ALA A 135 19.36 31.52 13.58
C ALA A 135 18.66 32.08 12.32
N MET A 136 18.60 33.41 12.36
CA MET A 136 18.18 34.40 11.38
C MET A 136 18.91 34.32 10.03
N GLN A 137 18.34 35.07 9.06
CA GLN A 137 18.98 35.68 7.89
C GLN A 137 19.24 34.71 6.73
N THR A 138 18.61 34.79 5.56
CA THR A 138 18.37 35.98 4.72
C THR A 138 17.54 35.51 3.51
N GLY A 139 16.48 36.20 3.08
CA GLY A 139 15.90 35.89 1.77
C GLY A 139 14.46 36.32 1.46
N MET A 140 14.16 37.62 1.57
CA MET A 140 13.20 38.33 0.71
C MET A 140 11.69 37.96 0.78
N PHE A 141 10.99 38.53 1.77
CA PHE A 141 9.58 38.92 1.60
C PHE A 141 9.53 40.45 1.44
N ALA A 142 9.24 40.90 0.22
CA ALA A 142 9.00 42.30 -0.08
C ALA A 142 7.50 42.59 0.05
N GLY A 143 7.11 43.25 1.14
CA GLY A 143 5.77 43.81 1.27
C GLY A 143 5.46 44.29 2.68
N LEU A 144 5.85 45.52 3.02
CA LEU A 144 4.94 46.57 3.52
C LEU A 144 5.74 47.84 3.93
N LEU A 145 5.20 49.00 3.56
CA LEU A 145 5.67 50.35 3.88
C LEU A 145 5.56 50.68 5.38
N ALA A 146 6.60 51.31 5.98
CA ALA A 146 6.44 52.43 6.92
C ALA A 146 7.79 53.00 7.43
N ALA A 147 7.97 54.30 7.16
CA ALA A 147 8.57 55.36 7.98
C ALA A 147 10.02 55.26 8.55
N SER A 148 10.77 56.31 8.18
CA SER A 148 11.71 57.10 9.00
C SER A 148 13.19 56.68 9.14
N SER A 149 14.02 57.51 8.49
CA SER A 149 15.31 58.08 8.94
C SER A 149 16.50 57.15 9.27
N GLY A 150 17.52 57.23 8.41
CA GLY A 150 18.88 57.52 8.89
C GLY A 150 20.00 56.52 8.58
N LEU A 151 20.90 56.94 7.67
CA LEU A 151 22.36 56.71 7.65
C LEU A 151 22.91 55.29 7.31
N VAL A 152 23.48 55.09 6.10
CA VAL A 152 24.92 55.19 5.74
C VAL A 152 25.77 54.07 6.39
N PHE A 153 26.05 52.95 5.70
CA PHE A 153 27.19 52.69 4.79
C PHE A 153 28.59 53.05 5.33
N MET A 154 29.37 52.07 5.79
CA MET A 154 30.75 51.86 5.28
C MET A 154 31.41 50.56 5.78
N MET A 155 31.85 49.73 4.83
CA MET A 155 32.90 48.73 5.01
C MET A 155 34.24 49.38 5.38
N ARG A 156 35.11 48.69 6.16
CA ARG A 156 36.53 48.51 5.77
C ARG A 156 37.31 47.44 6.56
N ARG A 157 37.48 46.27 5.93
CA ARG A 157 38.76 45.60 5.57
C ARG A 157 39.96 45.61 6.54
N ARG A 158 40.44 44.39 6.89
CA ARG A 158 41.83 43.91 7.16
C ARG A 158 42.59 44.62 8.30
N ARG A 159 43.33 43.95 9.19
CA ARG A 159 44.46 43.02 8.96
C ARG A 159 44.95 42.53 10.34
N GLN A 160 45.68 41.42 10.33
CA GLN A 160 46.44 40.76 11.41
C GLN A 160 47.12 41.69 12.43
N SER A 161 47.33 41.19 13.67
CA SER A 161 48.67 41.07 14.29
C SER A 161 48.65 40.25 15.58
N LYS A 162 49.52 39.22 15.58
CA LYS A 162 50.25 38.53 16.67
C LYS A 162 49.48 37.83 17.78
#